data_AF-A0A1J3F2I0-F1
#
_entry.id   AF-A0A1J3F2I0-F1
#
_cell.length_a   1.000
_cell.length_b   1.000
_cell.length_c   1.000
_cell.angle_alpha   90.00
_cell.angle_beta   90.00
_cell.angle_gamma   90.00
#
_symmetry.space_group_name_H-M   'P 1'
#
loop_
_entity.id
_entity.type
_entity.pdbx_description
1 polymer ?
#
loop_
_entity_poly.entity_id
_entity_poly.type
_entity_poly.pdbx_seq_one_letter_code
_entity_poly.pdbx_strand_id
1 'polypeptide(L)'
;TNKPTDGDGLVLNLLGAKRWQPFATCIIKLICKCLTEGTLYVEGLVHTSFVTAACSLVCCGGADVQMACFEFASLVGSIRSFNILPHVALIQSIILLLGADGEGLPVYRNAVYDSTIGRCLTTVYSLCSDVAVKLTAESLVLVFPHALQRTNSEELKASLCSAYVRIVKSCPPCIWKLNCLLELLHLSEPCIQLIECFKAVTVALGPDFVRGETTKSGNHTFAASDRPVLGIHVGQKRHINDGSTDKRKRLKIGADTQQGIYLAPEIADKTDGENADSLRGMIISTIESLKPPPGGPSLLRPEISVVALSMLANAFCFCPWTGKTLRLFQQMYTWIPWIAEQVEKENPIMFDISIYLEGIHNVLLMPDSDLRYKFKSKGNDLDAIQVVLKLPWTHFLLFKRPDSLLKSKCLSVGIWTKLGLRD
;
A
#
# COMPACT_ATOMS: atom_id res chain seq x y z
N THR A 1 51.55 -13.55 -17.49
CA THR A 1 51.57 -14.51 -16.38
C THR A 1 50.88 -13.89 -15.19
N ASN A 2 49.69 -14.38 -14.81
CA ASN A 2 48.83 -13.78 -13.77
C ASN A 2 49.20 -14.25 -12.35
N LYS A 3 50.50 -14.37 -12.04
CA LYS A 3 50.95 -14.69 -10.68
C LYS A 3 51.24 -13.39 -9.91
N PRO A 4 50.67 -13.19 -8.71
CA PRO A 4 50.98 -12.04 -7.89
C PRO A 4 52.43 -12.10 -7.39
N THR A 5 53.03 -10.95 -7.16
CA THR A 5 54.40 -10.80 -6.67
C THR A 5 54.57 -11.30 -5.24
N ASP A 6 53.50 -11.33 -4.44
CA ASP A 6 53.54 -11.64 -3.00
C ASP A 6 52.90 -12.99 -2.61
N GLY A 7 52.85 -13.97 -3.52
CA GLY A 7 52.50 -15.35 -3.16
C GLY A 7 51.72 -16.14 -4.21
N ASP A 8 51.18 -17.28 -3.78
CA ASP A 8 50.33 -18.12 -4.62
C ASP A 8 48.93 -17.52 -4.70
N GLY A 9 48.65 -16.86 -5.82
CA GLY A 9 47.34 -16.28 -6.11
C GLY A 9 47.12 -16.08 -7.60
N LEU A 10 45.96 -15.52 -7.94
CA LEU A 10 45.60 -15.16 -9.32
C LEU A 10 45.35 -13.66 -9.39
N VAL A 11 46.13 -12.95 -10.23
CA VAL A 11 45.86 -11.54 -10.55
C VAL A 11 44.82 -11.48 -11.66
N LEU A 12 43.63 -10.99 -11.34
CA LEU A 12 42.55 -10.79 -12.32
C LEU A 12 42.47 -9.32 -12.73
N ASN A 13 42.58 -9.06 -14.04
CA ASN A 13 42.36 -7.73 -14.58
C ASN A 13 40.85 -7.49 -14.79
N LEU A 14 40.24 -6.75 -13.87
CA LEU A 14 38.82 -6.38 -13.90
C LEU A 14 38.58 -4.98 -14.51
N LEU A 15 39.56 -4.39 -15.20
CA LEU A 15 39.37 -3.07 -15.81
C LEU A 15 38.31 -3.12 -16.92
N GLY A 16 37.34 -2.22 -16.82
CA GLY A 16 36.25 -2.05 -17.80
C GLY A 16 34.98 -2.86 -17.50
N ALA A 17 33.82 -2.28 -17.83
CA ALA A 17 32.49 -2.84 -17.53
C ALA A 17 32.30 -4.27 -18.04
N LYS A 18 32.82 -4.59 -19.23
CA LYS A 18 32.72 -5.93 -19.83
C LYS A 18 33.39 -7.04 -19.03
N ARG A 19 34.30 -6.71 -18.10
CA ARG A 19 35.05 -7.68 -17.29
C ARG A 19 34.58 -7.71 -15.85
N TRP A 20 34.44 -6.56 -15.20
CA TRP A 20 34.04 -6.54 -13.79
C TRP A 20 32.57 -6.91 -13.59
N GLN A 21 31.66 -6.54 -14.51
CA GLN A 21 30.23 -6.81 -14.31
C GLN A 21 29.92 -8.32 -14.32
N PRO A 22 30.34 -9.12 -15.32
CA PRO A 22 30.12 -10.56 -15.29
C PRO A 22 30.80 -11.24 -14.09
N PHE A 23 32.00 -10.77 -13.72
CA PHE A 23 32.71 -11.26 -12.54
C PHE A 23 31.91 -11.01 -11.26
N ALA A 24 31.49 -9.76 -11.02
CA ALA A 24 30.71 -9.40 -9.84
C ALA A 24 29.38 -10.18 -9.79
N THR A 25 28.65 -10.25 -10.90
CA THR A 25 27.43 -11.06 -11.00
C THR A 25 27.68 -12.53 -10.65
N CYS A 26 28.75 -13.13 -11.17
CA CYS A 26 29.09 -14.53 -10.91
C CYS A 26 29.44 -14.77 -9.44
N ILE A 27 30.25 -13.88 -8.83
CA ILE A 27 30.62 -13.99 -7.41
C ILE A 27 29.41 -13.85 -6.51
N ILE A 28 28.54 -12.85 -6.77
CA ILE A 28 27.32 -12.66 -5.98
C ILE A 28 26.41 -13.88 -6.10
N LYS A 29 26.17 -14.38 -7.31
CA LYS A 29 25.34 -15.57 -7.54
C LYS A 29 25.92 -16.83 -6.88
N LEU A 30 27.24 -17.00 -6.90
CA LEU A 30 27.91 -18.10 -6.23
C LEU A 30 27.68 -18.03 -4.72
N ILE A 31 27.83 -16.85 -4.12
CA ILE A 31 27.59 -16.65 -2.69
C ILE A 31 26.12 -16.87 -2.34
N CYS A 32 25.17 -16.42 -3.18
CA CYS A 32 23.75 -16.74 -3.02
C CYS A 32 23.52 -18.26 -2.98
N LYS A 33 24.13 -19.02 -3.88
CA LYS A 33 24.02 -20.49 -3.89
C LYS A 33 24.56 -21.11 -2.60
N CYS A 34 25.74 -20.67 -2.15
CA CYS A 34 26.30 -21.13 -0.89
C CYS A 34 25.37 -20.84 0.30
N LEU A 35 24.75 -19.65 0.34
CA LEU A 35 23.79 -19.27 1.38
C LEU A 35 22.53 -20.14 1.36
N THR A 36 22.04 -20.52 0.17
CA THR A 36 20.86 -21.39 0.05
C THR A 36 21.14 -22.87 0.35
N GLU A 37 22.35 -23.36 0.05
CA GLU A 37 22.72 -24.77 0.22
C GLU A 37 23.22 -25.09 1.65
N GLY A 38 23.70 -24.10 2.41
CA GLY A 38 24.01 -24.27 3.84
C GLY A 38 24.62 -23.03 4.49
N THR A 39 23.86 -22.38 5.39
CA THR A 39 24.25 -21.12 6.04
C THR A 39 25.51 -21.22 6.92
N LEU A 40 25.79 -22.38 7.50
CA LEU A 40 26.96 -22.62 8.37
C LEU A 40 28.31 -22.51 7.64
N TYR A 41 28.35 -22.66 6.32
CA TYR A 41 29.59 -22.59 5.53
C TYR A 41 29.98 -21.16 5.12
N VAL A 42 29.10 -20.17 5.36
CA VAL A 42 29.22 -18.81 4.78
C VAL A 42 29.23 -17.71 5.85
N GLU A 43 29.08 -18.07 7.13
CA GLU A 43 29.05 -17.12 8.26
C GLU A 43 30.35 -16.29 8.38
N GLY A 44 31.48 -16.83 7.90
CA GLY A 44 32.77 -16.12 7.80
C GLY A 44 33.02 -15.38 6.47
N LEU A 45 32.10 -15.45 5.50
CA LEU A 45 32.23 -14.78 4.19
C LEU A 45 31.29 -13.58 4.06
N VAL A 46 30.13 -13.64 4.70
CA VAL A 46 29.09 -12.61 4.61
C VAL A 46 29.13 -11.73 5.86
N HIS A 47 30.03 -10.75 5.82
CA HIS A 47 30.12 -9.69 6.82
C HIS A 47 29.50 -8.39 6.32
N THR A 48 29.27 -7.43 7.24
CA THR A 48 28.67 -6.12 6.92
C THR A 48 29.39 -5.39 5.80
N SER A 49 30.72 -5.45 5.74
CA SER A 49 31.52 -4.83 4.67
C SER A 49 31.25 -5.47 3.31
N PHE A 50 31.18 -6.81 3.26
CA PHE A 50 30.84 -7.55 2.04
C PHE A 50 29.43 -7.21 1.57
N VAL A 51 28.44 -7.24 2.47
CA VAL A 51 27.05 -6.90 2.14
C VAL A 51 26.92 -5.46 1.65
N THR A 52 27.58 -4.52 2.32
CA THR A 52 27.57 -3.11 1.93
C THR A 52 28.20 -2.92 0.56
N ALA A 53 29.34 -3.57 0.29
CA ALA A 53 29.99 -3.52 -1.02
C ALA A 53 29.14 -4.17 -2.12
N ALA A 54 28.53 -5.33 -1.86
CA ALA A 54 27.65 -5.97 -2.82
C ALA A 54 26.41 -5.10 -3.12
N CYS A 55 25.83 -4.45 -2.11
CA CYS A 55 24.67 -3.58 -2.28
C CYS A 55 25.02 -2.26 -2.99
N SER A 56 26.22 -1.70 -2.79
CA SER A 56 26.63 -0.47 -3.47
C SER A 56 26.85 -0.66 -4.98
N LEU A 57 27.09 -1.89 -5.44
CA LEU A 57 27.18 -2.21 -6.87
C LEU A 57 25.87 -1.96 -7.63
N VAL A 58 24.73 -1.87 -6.95
CA VAL A 58 23.44 -1.50 -7.58
C VAL A 58 23.55 -0.16 -8.31
N CYS A 59 24.30 0.80 -7.74
CA CYS A 59 24.46 2.15 -8.29
C CYS A 59 25.40 2.22 -9.49
N CYS A 60 26.22 1.20 -9.73
CA CYS A 60 27.27 1.23 -10.76
C CYS A 60 27.17 0.07 -11.78
N GLY A 61 26.32 -0.92 -11.51
CA GLY A 61 26.14 -2.11 -12.31
C GLY A 61 25.13 -1.98 -13.44
N GLY A 62 25.26 -2.83 -14.46
CA GLY A 62 24.19 -3.08 -15.42
C GLY A 62 23.11 -4.00 -14.84
N ALA A 63 22.10 -4.33 -15.66
CA ALA A 63 20.94 -5.13 -15.28
C ALA A 63 21.28 -6.39 -14.47
N ASP A 64 22.22 -7.19 -14.98
CA ASP A 64 22.58 -8.48 -14.39
C ASP A 64 23.26 -8.35 -13.03
N VAL A 65 24.02 -7.28 -12.83
CA VAL A 65 24.65 -6.98 -11.54
C VAL A 65 23.57 -6.52 -10.57
N GLN A 66 22.71 -5.58 -10.98
CA GLN A 66 21.61 -5.06 -10.16
C GLN A 66 20.66 -6.18 -9.70
N MET A 67 20.22 -7.04 -10.62
CA MET A 67 19.38 -8.20 -10.27
C MET A 67 20.08 -9.12 -9.28
N ALA A 68 21.36 -9.46 -9.51
CA ALA A 68 22.11 -10.31 -8.59
C ALA A 68 22.25 -9.67 -7.20
N CYS A 69 22.49 -8.35 -7.12
CA CYS A 69 22.55 -7.60 -5.88
C CYS A 69 21.19 -7.59 -5.15
N PHE A 70 20.07 -7.40 -5.85
CA PHE A 70 18.74 -7.42 -5.25
C PHE A 70 18.34 -8.81 -4.75
N GLU A 71 18.65 -9.85 -5.52
CA GLU A 71 18.43 -11.23 -5.10
C GLU A 71 19.28 -11.57 -3.87
N PHE A 72 20.54 -11.15 -3.87
CA PHE A 72 21.44 -11.30 -2.72
C PHE A 72 20.91 -10.57 -1.48
N ALA A 73 20.53 -9.29 -1.60
CA ALA A 73 19.99 -8.52 -0.49
C ALA A 73 18.68 -9.13 0.06
N SER A 74 17.81 -9.63 -0.83
CA SER A 74 16.58 -10.34 -0.44
C SER A 74 16.90 -11.61 0.35
N LEU A 75 17.87 -12.39 -0.12
CA LEU A 75 18.30 -13.63 0.53
C LEU A 75 18.92 -13.35 1.90
N VAL A 76 19.88 -12.43 1.98
CA VAL A 76 20.52 -12.05 3.25
C VAL A 76 19.49 -11.53 4.25
N GLY A 77 18.54 -10.71 3.81
CA GLY A 77 17.47 -10.21 4.68
C GLY A 77 16.52 -11.29 5.18
N SER A 78 16.26 -12.33 4.37
CA SER A 78 15.44 -13.47 4.81
C SER A 78 16.10 -14.28 5.94
N ILE A 79 17.43 -14.26 6.02
CA ILE A 79 18.20 -14.94 7.05
C ILE A 79 18.24 -14.04 8.30
N ARG A 80 17.31 -14.28 9.24
CA ARG A 80 17.08 -13.45 10.43
C ARG A 80 18.29 -13.22 11.35
N SER A 81 19.37 -14.00 11.22
CA SER A 81 20.60 -13.81 11.99
C SER A 81 21.47 -12.63 11.52
N PHE A 82 21.23 -12.10 10.31
CA PHE A 82 22.09 -11.07 9.69
C PHE A 82 21.33 -9.76 9.41
N ASN A 83 21.02 -8.97 10.45
CA ASN A 83 20.54 -7.60 10.23
C ASN A 83 21.70 -6.63 9.89
N ILE A 84 22.40 -6.92 8.79
CA ILE A 84 23.56 -6.17 8.30
C ILE A 84 23.28 -5.44 6.98
N LEU A 85 22.03 -5.47 6.51
CA LEU A 85 21.63 -4.82 5.27
C LEU A 85 21.69 -3.29 5.41
N PRO A 86 22.25 -2.57 4.41
CA PRO A 86 22.22 -1.11 4.38
C PRO A 86 20.83 -0.63 3.92
N HIS A 87 19.83 -0.73 4.81
CA HIS A 87 18.41 -0.52 4.50
C HIS A 87 18.11 0.79 3.77
N VAL A 88 18.54 1.94 4.33
CA VAL A 88 18.25 3.27 3.75
C VAL A 88 18.89 3.43 2.37
N ALA A 89 20.16 3.04 2.22
CA ALA A 89 20.88 3.17 0.95
C ALA A 89 20.27 2.28 -0.15
N LEU A 90 19.86 1.05 0.20
CA LEU A 90 19.17 0.15 -0.72
C LEU A 90 17.82 0.72 -1.15
N ILE A 91 17.01 1.21 -0.20
CA ILE A 91 15.71 1.82 -0.51
C ILE A 91 15.90 3.03 -1.44
N GLN A 92 16.85 3.91 -1.15
CA GLN A 92 17.15 5.07 -2.00
C GLN A 92 17.59 4.64 -3.40
N SER A 93 18.42 3.60 -3.51
CA SER A 93 18.84 3.05 -4.81
C SER A 93 17.66 2.51 -5.60
N ILE A 94 16.73 1.81 -4.94
CA ILE A 94 15.48 1.35 -5.56
C ILE A 94 14.63 2.53 -6.03
N ILE A 95 14.42 3.54 -5.19
CA ILE A 95 13.64 4.75 -5.54
C ILE A 95 14.23 5.44 -6.78
N LEU A 96 15.55 5.61 -6.82
CA LEU A 96 16.24 6.21 -7.97
C LEU A 96 16.03 5.41 -9.26
N LEU A 97 16.13 4.08 -9.19
CA LEU A 97 15.89 3.20 -10.34
C LEU A 97 14.43 3.19 -10.80
N LEU A 98 13.49 3.33 -9.86
CA LEU A 98 12.07 3.42 -10.16
C LEU A 98 11.69 4.77 -10.77
N GLY A 99 12.37 5.86 -10.38
CA GLY A 99 12.12 7.22 -10.82
C GLY A 99 12.93 7.68 -12.05
N ALA A 100 13.79 6.84 -12.62
CA ALA A 100 14.56 7.19 -13.81
C ALA A 100 13.63 7.31 -15.04
N ASP A 101 13.28 8.55 -15.41
CA ASP A 101 12.41 8.86 -16.55
C ASP A 101 13.12 8.76 -17.91
N GLY A 102 12.50 8.00 -18.81
CA GLY A 102 11.98 8.53 -20.08
C GLY A 102 12.91 8.95 -21.23
N GLU A 103 14.13 9.44 -21.02
CA GLU A 103 15.06 9.76 -22.13
C GLU A 103 16.16 8.71 -22.32
N GLY A 104 16.14 7.68 -21.48
CA GLY A 104 17.13 6.62 -21.49
C GLY A 104 16.89 5.69 -20.32
N LEU A 105 15.67 5.14 -20.24
CA LEU A 105 15.47 3.91 -19.48
C LEU A 105 16.68 3.01 -19.78
N PRO A 106 17.26 2.32 -18.81
CA PRO A 106 18.05 1.19 -19.19
C PRO A 106 17.15 0.28 -20.04
N VAL A 107 17.54 0.05 -21.30
CA VAL A 107 16.84 -0.73 -22.35
C VAL A 107 16.43 -2.14 -21.88
N TYR A 108 16.86 -2.55 -20.69
CA TYR A 108 16.72 -3.87 -20.10
C TYR A 108 15.61 -4.04 -19.04
N ARG A 109 14.89 -2.99 -18.62
CA ARG A 109 13.85 -3.12 -17.58
C ARG A 109 12.66 -3.94 -18.10
N ASN A 110 12.44 -5.11 -17.52
CA ASN A 110 11.36 -6.04 -17.85
C ASN A 110 10.68 -6.58 -16.58
N ALA A 111 9.64 -7.41 -16.71
CA ALA A 111 8.90 -7.94 -15.57
C ALA A 111 9.77 -8.78 -14.60
N VAL A 112 10.80 -9.48 -15.10
CA VAL A 112 11.73 -10.27 -14.29
C VAL A 112 12.62 -9.36 -13.45
N TYR A 113 13.20 -8.34 -14.08
CA TYR A 113 13.99 -7.31 -13.40
C TYR A 113 13.16 -6.62 -12.30
N ASP A 114 11.93 -6.19 -12.64
CA ASP A 114 11.04 -5.55 -11.68
C ASP A 114 10.63 -6.48 -10.53
N SER A 115 10.47 -7.79 -10.79
CA SER A 115 10.26 -8.78 -9.74
C SER A 115 11.42 -8.86 -8.74
N THR A 116 12.67 -8.71 -9.19
CA THR A 116 13.83 -8.67 -8.26
C THR A 116 13.82 -7.40 -7.40
N ILE A 117 13.45 -6.25 -7.97
CA ILE A 117 13.25 -5.01 -7.20
C ILE A 117 12.16 -5.21 -6.16
N GLY A 118 11.02 -5.78 -6.55
CA GLY A 118 9.89 -6.04 -5.66
C GLY A 118 10.31 -6.88 -4.46
N ARG A 119 10.91 -8.05 -4.69
CA ARG A 119 11.42 -8.94 -3.64
C ARG A 119 12.39 -8.24 -2.68
N CYS A 120 13.32 -7.45 -3.23
CA CYS A 120 14.27 -6.70 -2.42
C CYS A 120 13.58 -5.61 -1.59
N LEU A 121 12.67 -4.85 -2.21
CA LEU A 121 11.92 -3.80 -1.55
C LEU A 121 11.09 -4.36 -0.39
N THR A 122 10.34 -5.45 -0.62
CA THR A 122 9.56 -6.13 0.43
C THR A 122 10.46 -6.52 1.60
N THR A 123 11.58 -7.18 1.30
CA THR A 123 12.52 -7.65 2.32
C THR A 123 13.07 -6.48 3.13
N VAL A 124 13.62 -5.46 2.47
CA VAL A 124 14.25 -4.31 3.12
C VAL A 124 13.25 -3.49 3.93
N TYR A 125 12.05 -3.18 3.38
CA TYR A 125 11.01 -2.44 4.13
C TYR A 125 10.39 -3.23 5.28
N SER A 126 10.38 -4.57 5.22
CA SER A 126 9.86 -5.39 6.32
C SER A 126 10.82 -5.47 7.51
N LEU A 127 12.12 -5.30 7.27
CA LEU A 127 13.18 -5.43 8.28
C LEU A 127 13.66 -4.09 8.83
N CYS A 128 13.50 -3.00 8.07
CA CYS A 128 14.02 -1.70 8.48
C CYS A 128 13.21 -1.09 9.63
N SER A 129 13.86 -0.20 10.40
CA SER A 129 13.21 0.49 11.51
C SER A 129 12.24 1.57 11.01
N ASP A 130 11.30 1.99 11.87
CA ASP A 130 10.39 3.10 11.54
C ASP A 130 11.12 4.41 11.23
N VAL A 131 12.33 4.60 11.78
CA VAL A 131 13.18 5.74 11.43
C VAL A 131 13.61 5.66 9.96
N ALA A 132 14.03 4.49 9.48
CA ALA A 132 14.41 4.30 8.09
C ALA A 132 13.21 4.47 7.13
N VAL A 133 12.02 4.00 7.53
CA VAL A 133 10.78 4.24 6.79
C VAL A 133 10.50 5.74 6.66
N LYS A 134 10.55 6.49 7.77
CA LYS A 134 10.31 7.94 7.77
C LYS A 134 11.29 8.70 6.88
N LEU A 135 12.57 8.31 6.88
CA LEU A 135 13.61 8.95 6.07
C LEU A 135 13.43 8.75 4.56
N THR A 136 12.70 7.71 4.14
CA THR A 136 12.55 7.33 2.72
C THR A 136 11.12 7.47 2.20
N ALA A 137 10.16 7.68 3.10
CA ALA A 137 8.74 7.67 2.80
C ALA A 137 8.33 8.70 1.74
N GLU A 138 8.75 9.95 1.89
CA GLU A 138 8.34 11.01 0.96
C GLU A 138 8.82 10.72 -0.47
N SER A 139 10.08 10.31 -0.62
CA SER A 139 10.66 9.98 -1.92
C SER A 139 10.00 8.74 -2.54
N LEU A 140 9.67 7.72 -1.73
CA LEU A 140 8.98 6.54 -2.25
C LEU A 140 7.54 6.87 -2.69
N VAL A 141 6.80 7.65 -1.90
CA VAL A 141 5.43 8.07 -2.23
C VAL A 141 5.39 8.91 -3.52
N LEU A 142 6.41 9.74 -3.77
CA LEU A 142 6.53 10.51 -5.00
C LEU A 142 6.68 9.64 -6.26
N VAL A 143 7.51 8.59 -6.18
CA VAL A 143 7.77 7.70 -7.32
C VAL A 143 6.69 6.61 -7.45
N PHE A 144 5.92 6.35 -6.38
CA PHE A 144 4.94 5.27 -6.31
C PHE A 144 3.95 5.22 -7.49
N PRO A 145 3.26 6.32 -7.89
CA PRO A 145 2.29 6.25 -8.98
C PRO A 145 2.94 5.87 -10.32
N HIS A 146 4.05 6.52 -10.63
CA HIS A 146 4.77 6.30 -11.87
C HIS A 146 5.37 4.90 -11.94
N ALA A 147 5.90 4.39 -10.83
CA ALA A 147 6.43 3.04 -10.74
C ALA A 147 5.35 1.98 -10.92
N LEU A 148 4.17 2.19 -10.32
CA LEU A 148 3.04 1.26 -10.39
C LEU A 148 2.46 1.20 -11.81
N GLN A 149 2.35 2.34 -12.49
CA GLN A 149 1.80 2.42 -13.86
C GLN A 149 2.72 1.78 -14.91
N ARG A 150 4.04 1.82 -14.70
CA ARG A 150 5.02 1.35 -15.70
C ARG A 150 5.35 -0.14 -15.61
N THR A 151 5.08 -0.77 -14.47
CA THR A 151 5.50 -2.15 -14.25
C THR A 151 4.41 -3.15 -14.63
N ASN A 152 4.81 -4.20 -15.34
CA ASN A 152 3.98 -5.39 -15.57
C ASN A 152 4.25 -6.49 -14.52
N SER A 153 5.07 -6.22 -13.50
CA SER A 153 5.40 -7.18 -12.46
C SER A 153 4.43 -7.10 -11.30
N GLU A 154 3.61 -8.14 -11.13
CA GLU A 154 2.70 -8.26 -9.98
C GLU A 154 3.45 -8.28 -8.65
N GLU A 155 4.67 -8.82 -8.62
CA GLU A 155 5.55 -8.81 -7.45
C GLU A 155 5.88 -7.36 -7.06
N LEU A 156 6.32 -6.54 -8.03
CA LEU A 156 6.66 -5.14 -7.75
C LEU A 156 5.42 -4.31 -7.35
N LYS A 157 4.28 -4.53 -8.01
CA LYS A 157 3.00 -3.89 -7.61
C LYS A 157 2.67 -4.20 -6.16
N ALA A 158 2.74 -5.48 -5.76
CA ALA A 158 2.48 -5.91 -4.38
C ALA A 158 3.47 -5.31 -3.38
N SER A 159 4.77 -5.29 -3.70
CA SER A 159 5.81 -4.71 -2.86
C SER A 159 5.63 -3.20 -2.64
N LEU A 160 5.31 -2.45 -3.70
CA LEU A 160 5.05 -1.02 -3.64
C LEU A 160 3.82 -0.71 -2.77
N CYS A 161 2.72 -1.45 -2.97
CA CYS A 161 1.52 -1.32 -2.13
C CYS A 161 1.81 -1.66 -0.66
N SER A 162 2.55 -2.74 -0.39
CA SER A 162 2.97 -3.09 0.97
C SER A 162 3.85 -2.02 1.62
N ALA A 163 4.78 -1.44 0.86
CA ALA A 163 5.62 -0.34 1.33
C ALA A 163 4.79 0.91 1.64
N TYR A 164 3.81 1.26 0.78
CA TYR A 164 2.87 2.35 1.04
C TYR A 164 2.05 2.10 2.32
N VAL A 165 1.52 0.88 2.51
CA VAL A 165 0.82 0.50 3.75
C VAL A 165 1.73 0.67 4.98
N ARG A 166 3.01 0.31 4.89
CA ARG A 166 3.98 0.53 5.98
C ARG A 166 4.21 2.01 6.24
N ILE A 167 4.31 2.84 5.19
CA ILE A 167 4.43 4.29 5.32
C ILE A 167 3.22 4.87 6.04
N VAL A 168 2.00 4.50 5.65
CA VAL A 168 0.77 4.98 6.30
C VAL A 168 0.74 4.64 7.79
N LYS A 169 1.22 3.45 8.16
CA LYS A 169 1.28 3.02 9.58
C LYS A 169 2.36 3.74 10.39
N SER A 170 3.46 4.16 9.76
CA SER A 170 4.64 4.69 10.47
C SER A 170 4.81 6.21 10.35
N CYS A 171 4.14 6.87 9.41
CA CYS A 171 4.33 8.29 9.07
C CYS A 171 3.04 9.11 9.21
N PRO A 172 3.13 10.43 9.49
CA PRO A 172 1.96 11.31 9.56
C PRO A 172 1.25 11.52 8.20
N PRO A 173 -0.04 11.92 8.20
CA PRO A 173 -0.85 12.06 6.99
C PRO A 173 -0.29 12.97 5.89
N CYS A 174 0.49 14.00 6.26
CA CYS A 174 1.10 14.92 5.31
C CYS A 174 2.08 14.24 4.33
N ILE A 175 2.64 13.08 4.69
CA ILE A 175 3.58 12.34 3.86
C ILE A 175 2.86 11.42 2.85
N TRP A 176 1.60 11.03 3.11
CA TRP A 176 0.93 9.98 2.35
C TRP A 176 0.58 10.37 0.91
N LYS A 177 0.45 11.67 0.61
CA LYS A 177 0.03 12.22 -0.70
C LYS A 177 -1.17 11.45 -1.29
N LEU A 178 -2.29 11.46 -0.57
CA LEU A 178 -3.49 10.68 -0.91
C LEU A 178 -4.01 10.94 -2.34
N ASN A 179 -3.83 12.14 -2.86
CA ASN A 179 -4.16 12.48 -4.25
C ASN A 179 -3.48 11.53 -5.25
N CYS A 180 -2.20 11.20 -5.02
CA CYS A 180 -1.46 10.25 -5.85
C CYS A 180 -2.06 8.84 -5.80
N LEU A 181 -2.60 8.43 -4.64
CA LEU A 181 -3.28 7.14 -4.50
C LEU A 181 -4.64 7.13 -5.23
N LEU A 182 -5.38 8.24 -5.18
CA LEU A 182 -6.67 8.39 -5.86
C LEU A 182 -6.52 8.44 -7.39
N GLU A 183 -5.45 9.05 -7.90
CA GLU A 183 -5.14 9.06 -9.34
C GLU A 183 -4.96 7.62 -9.88
N LEU A 184 -4.38 6.72 -9.08
CA LEU A 184 -4.13 5.32 -9.46
C LEU A 184 -5.40 4.46 -9.57
N LEU A 185 -6.55 4.93 -9.09
CA LEU A 185 -7.83 4.26 -9.33
C LEU A 185 -8.23 4.29 -10.81
N HIS A 186 -7.67 5.23 -11.59
CA HIS A 186 -8.01 5.44 -12.99
C HIS A 186 -7.07 4.73 -13.96
N LEU A 187 -6.23 3.82 -13.48
CA LEU A 187 -5.35 3.01 -14.32
C LEU A 187 -6.18 2.14 -15.29
N SER A 188 -5.68 1.99 -16.52
CA SER A 188 -6.29 1.13 -17.53
C SER A 188 -6.23 -0.36 -17.16
N GLU A 189 -5.15 -0.77 -16.47
CA GLU A 189 -5.06 -2.06 -15.81
C GLU A 189 -5.19 -1.86 -14.29
N PRO A 190 -6.27 -2.35 -13.66
CA PRO A 190 -6.53 -2.09 -12.25
C PRO A 190 -5.56 -2.86 -11.35
N CYS A 191 -4.94 -2.16 -10.39
CA CYS A 191 -4.08 -2.75 -9.37
C CYS A 191 -4.90 -3.07 -8.10
N ILE A 192 -5.42 -4.30 -8.00
CA ILE A 192 -6.29 -4.74 -6.89
C ILE A 192 -5.61 -4.57 -5.52
N GLN A 193 -4.28 -4.65 -5.47
CA GLN A 193 -3.48 -4.46 -4.26
C GLN A 193 -3.65 -3.06 -3.63
N LEU A 194 -4.12 -2.06 -4.39
CA LEU A 194 -4.47 -0.74 -3.85
C LEU A 194 -5.59 -0.78 -2.81
N ILE A 195 -6.44 -1.82 -2.81
CA ILE A 195 -7.46 -2.02 -1.76
C ILE A 195 -6.81 -1.99 -0.37
N GLU A 196 -5.66 -2.65 -0.18
CA GLU A 196 -4.95 -2.68 1.10
C GLU A 196 -4.34 -1.32 1.45
N CYS A 197 -3.87 -0.56 0.45
CA CYS A 197 -3.43 0.83 0.66
C CYS A 197 -4.57 1.71 1.19
N PHE A 198 -5.74 1.63 0.57
CA PHE A 198 -6.91 2.38 1.01
C PHE A 198 -7.37 1.94 2.41
N LYS A 199 -7.42 0.63 2.70
CA LYS A 199 -7.72 0.12 4.05
C LYS A 199 -6.78 0.70 5.11
N ALA A 200 -5.47 0.73 4.81
CA ALA A 200 -4.47 1.27 5.73
C ALA A 200 -4.73 2.77 6.02
N VAL A 201 -5.04 3.55 4.98
CA VAL A 201 -5.40 4.98 5.13
C VAL A 201 -6.64 5.12 6.00
N THR A 202 -7.68 4.31 5.76
CA THR A 202 -8.93 4.37 6.54
C THR A 202 -8.70 4.05 8.01
N VAL A 203 -7.91 3.01 8.31
CA VAL A 203 -7.56 2.64 9.69
C VAL A 203 -6.76 3.75 10.36
N ALA A 204 -5.79 4.34 9.66
CA ALA A 204 -4.94 5.40 10.21
C ALA A 204 -5.69 6.71 10.46
N LEU A 205 -6.72 7.01 9.68
CA LEU A 205 -7.59 8.19 9.90
C LEU A 205 -8.55 8.04 11.10
N GLY A 206 -8.74 6.81 11.61
CA GLY A 206 -9.54 6.52 12.80
C GLY A 206 -11.05 6.76 12.66
N PRO A 207 -11.85 6.35 13.67
CA PRO A 207 -13.29 6.57 13.71
C PRO A 207 -13.70 8.02 14.06
N ASP A 208 -12.82 8.80 14.72
CA ASP A 208 -13.10 10.20 15.09
C ASP A 208 -13.20 11.15 13.88
N PHE A 209 -12.85 10.66 12.70
CA PHE A 209 -13.17 11.20 11.38
C PHE A 209 -14.69 11.42 11.12
N VAL A 210 -15.56 10.84 11.97
CA VAL A 210 -17.03 10.88 11.85
C VAL A 210 -17.64 12.07 12.61
N ARG A 211 -16.95 12.66 13.59
CA ARG A 211 -17.51 13.71 14.46
C ARG A 211 -17.36 15.13 13.87
N GLY A 212 -17.58 15.29 12.57
CA GLY A 212 -17.53 16.58 11.87
C GLY A 212 -18.88 17.17 11.48
N GLU A 213 -19.94 16.36 11.42
CA GLU A 213 -21.28 16.86 11.10
C GLU A 213 -22.01 17.28 12.38
N THR A 214 -21.82 18.55 12.78
CA THR A 214 -22.73 19.21 13.71
C THR A 214 -24.06 19.47 12.99
N THR A 215 -24.90 18.44 12.88
CA THR A 215 -26.32 18.67 12.60
C THR A 215 -26.95 19.34 13.82
N LYS A 216 -27.13 20.66 13.72
CA LYS A 216 -28.09 21.40 14.53
C LYS A 216 -29.47 20.78 14.34
N SER A 217 -29.95 20.02 15.32
CA SER A 217 -31.36 19.82 15.66
C SER A 217 -31.36 18.95 16.92
N GLY A 218 -31.59 19.49 18.10
CA GLY A 218 -32.92 19.80 18.60
C GLY A 218 -33.00 19.16 19.99
N ASN A 219 -33.10 19.99 21.02
CA ASN A 219 -33.06 19.59 22.43
C ASN A 219 -34.08 18.50 22.75
N HIS A 220 -33.61 17.34 23.21
CA HIS A 220 -34.35 16.54 24.19
C HIS A 220 -33.39 16.04 25.27
N THR A 221 -33.47 16.72 26.41
CA THR A 221 -32.96 16.38 27.72
C THR A 221 -33.41 14.99 28.15
N PHE A 222 -32.47 14.14 28.58
CA PHE A 222 -32.72 13.19 29.66
C PHE A 222 -31.55 13.21 30.66
N ALA A 223 -31.93 13.24 31.92
CA ALA A 223 -31.14 13.66 33.08
C ALA A 223 -30.10 12.65 33.54
N ALA A 224 -29.10 13.16 34.26
CA ALA A 224 -28.05 12.43 34.95
C ALA A 224 -28.46 11.96 36.36
N SER A 225 -28.17 10.70 36.68
CA SER A 225 -27.52 10.18 37.92
C SER A 225 -27.12 8.71 37.60
N ASP A 226 -26.06 8.07 38.11
CA ASP A 226 -25.44 8.15 39.42
C ASP A 226 -23.93 7.82 39.41
N ARG A 227 -23.27 8.25 40.48
CA ARG A 227 -21.82 8.24 40.74
C ARG A 227 -21.20 6.84 40.95
N PRO A 228 -19.87 6.71 40.80
CA PRO A 228 -19.13 5.49 41.12
C PRO A 228 -18.91 5.32 42.64
N VAL A 229 -19.01 4.07 43.11
CA VAL A 229 -18.84 3.69 44.51
C VAL A 229 -17.35 3.65 44.89
N LEU A 230 -17.08 4.30 46.02
CA LEU A 230 -15.81 4.43 46.74
C LEU A 230 -15.40 3.11 47.42
N GLY A 231 -14.17 2.65 47.18
CA GLY A 231 -13.48 1.61 47.96
C GLY A 231 -12.38 2.24 48.83
N ILE A 232 -12.39 1.89 50.12
CA ILE A 232 -11.74 2.59 51.24
C ILE A 232 -10.26 2.21 51.43
N HIS A 233 -9.46 3.24 51.73
CA HIS A 233 -8.16 3.38 52.41
C HIS A 233 -7.22 2.19 52.67
N VAL A 234 -5.90 2.43 52.58
CA VAL A 234 -5.01 2.80 53.71
C VAL A 234 -3.56 2.98 53.20
N GLY A 235 -2.88 4.07 53.61
CA GLY A 235 -1.42 4.19 53.47
C GLY A 235 -0.88 5.54 53.00
N GLN A 236 -1.29 6.66 53.60
CA GLN A 236 -0.58 7.94 53.42
C GLN A 236 0.76 7.93 54.17
N LYS A 237 1.85 8.22 53.47
CA LYS A 237 3.00 8.94 54.03
C LYS A 237 3.15 10.26 53.27
N ARG A 238 3.03 11.38 53.99
CA ARG A 238 3.52 12.71 53.55
C ARG A 238 5.07 12.70 53.74
N HIS A 239 5.91 13.59 53.20
CA HIS A 239 5.77 15.00 52.87
C HIS A 239 7.07 15.49 52.17
N ILE A 240 7.01 16.68 51.56
CA ILE A 240 8.06 17.72 51.39
C ILE A 240 8.64 17.92 49.98
N ASN A 241 8.40 19.16 49.54
CA ASN A 241 9.00 19.89 48.46
C ASN A 241 10.15 20.71 49.07
N ASP A 242 11.40 20.50 48.65
CA ASP A 242 12.44 21.53 48.71
C ASP A 242 13.58 21.23 47.74
N GLY A 243 14.16 22.29 47.18
CA GLY A 243 15.05 22.27 46.04
C GLY A 243 16.50 21.96 46.36
N SER A 244 17.24 21.60 45.30
CA SER A 244 18.50 22.26 44.96
C SER A 244 19.03 21.71 43.63
N THR A 245 19.36 22.68 42.77
CA THR A 245 20.44 22.68 41.77
C THR A 245 21.25 21.40 41.56
N ASP A 246 21.31 20.90 40.32
CA ASP A 246 22.58 20.45 39.76
C ASP A 246 22.70 20.57 38.22
N LYS A 247 23.42 21.63 37.84
CA LYS A 247 24.45 21.80 36.81
C LYS A 247 24.41 20.92 35.54
N ARG A 248 24.09 21.60 34.42
CA ARG A 248 24.58 21.31 33.06
C ARG A 248 26.11 21.15 33.02
N LYS A 249 26.60 20.07 32.41
CA LYS A 249 27.93 20.01 31.79
C LYS A 249 27.78 19.93 30.28
N ARG A 250 28.14 21.03 29.60
CA ARG A 250 28.43 21.08 28.16
C ARG A 250 29.82 20.49 27.93
N LEU A 251 29.94 19.54 27.00
CA LEU A 251 31.19 19.21 26.33
C LEU A 251 31.23 19.95 24.99
N LYS A 252 32.36 20.58 24.69
CA LYS A 252 32.64 21.37 23.49
C LYS A 252 33.95 20.84 22.90
N ILE A 253 33.88 20.28 21.70
CA ILE A 253 34.93 20.03 20.68
C ILE A 253 34.09 19.90 19.39
N GLY A 254 34.28 20.60 18.28
CA GLY A 254 35.48 21.17 17.66
C GLY A 254 35.42 20.70 16.20
N ALA A 255 35.29 21.64 15.26
CA ALA A 255 34.84 21.45 13.88
C ALA A 255 35.80 20.64 12.98
N ASP A 256 35.24 19.91 12.01
CA ASP A 256 35.52 20.04 10.56
C ASP A 256 35.04 18.81 9.78
N THR A 257 33.88 18.88 9.10
CA THR A 257 33.69 18.27 7.76
C THR A 257 32.42 18.80 7.06
N GLN A 258 32.64 19.48 5.93
CA GLN A 258 31.82 19.62 4.72
C GLN A 258 30.31 19.29 4.77
N GLN A 259 29.52 20.36 4.92
CA GLN A 259 28.38 20.77 4.09
C GLN A 259 27.68 19.70 3.22
N GLY A 260 26.79 18.94 3.84
CA GLY A 260 25.61 18.35 3.18
C GLY A 260 24.37 18.99 3.80
N ILE A 261 23.52 19.59 2.98
CA ILE A 261 22.31 20.31 3.43
C ILE A 261 21.36 19.32 4.11
N TYR A 262 21.37 19.31 5.44
CA TYR A 262 20.38 18.66 6.29
C TYR A 262 19.26 19.66 6.58
N LEU A 263 18.06 19.38 6.07
CA LEU A 263 16.83 19.96 6.60
C LEU A 263 16.14 18.89 7.45
N ALA A 264 16.34 18.97 8.76
CA ALA A 264 15.48 18.27 9.70
C ALA A 264 14.17 19.07 9.84
N PRO A 265 12.98 18.49 9.62
CA PRO A 265 11.74 19.18 9.95
C PRO A 265 11.49 19.06 11.46
N GLU A 266 11.53 20.20 12.16
CA GLU A 266 10.87 20.34 13.45
C GLU A 266 9.36 20.21 13.23
N ILE A 267 8.80 19.05 13.57
CA ILE A 267 7.35 18.81 13.49
C ILE A 267 6.72 19.46 14.72
N ALA A 268 6.21 20.68 14.54
CA ALA A 268 5.30 21.32 15.47
C ALA A 268 3.88 20.76 15.28
N ASP A 269 3.38 20.16 16.36
CA ASP A 269 2.14 19.40 16.51
C ASP A 269 0.90 20.32 16.65
N LYS A 270 0.48 20.99 15.56
CA LYS A 270 -0.77 21.79 15.54
C LYS A 270 -1.63 21.70 14.27
N THR A 271 -1.31 20.83 13.30
CA THR A 271 -1.94 20.85 11.95
C THR A 271 -2.63 19.54 11.56
N ASP A 272 -2.88 18.63 12.50
CA ASP A 272 -3.38 17.29 12.15
C ASP A 272 -4.89 17.28 11.80
N GLY A 273 -5.68 18.21 12.37
CA GLY A 273 -7.12 18.30 12.13
C GLY A 273 -7.52 18.80 10.73
N GLU A 274 -6.91 19.90 10.27
CA GLU A 274 -7.22 20.53 8.97
C GLU A 274 -6.81 19.63 7.78
N ASN A 275 -5.68 18.93 7.92
CA ASN A 275 -5.24 17.97 6.90
C ASN A 275 -6.20 16.79 6.78
N ALA A 276 -6.68 16.24 7.91
CA ALA A 276 -7.63 15.13 7.89
C ALA A 276 -8.96 15.52 7.22
N ASP A 277 -9.48 16.74 7.46
CA ASP A 277 -10.70 17.25 6.80
C ASP A 277 -10.57 17.37 5.28
N SER A 278 -9.44 17.89 4.80
CA SER A 278 -9.13 17.97 3.38
C SER A 278 -9.06 16.58 2.71
N LEU A 279 -8.44 15.60 3.39
CA LEU A 279 -8.36 14.21 2.91
C LEU A 279 -9.75 13.58 2.76
N ARG A 280 -10.71 13.86 3.67
CA ARG A 280 -12.09 13.34 3.52
C ARG A 280 -12.78 13.93 2.31
N GLY A 281 -12.64 15.23 2.10
CA GLY A 281 -13.24 15.92 0.96
C GLY A 281 -12.81 15.27 -0.36
N MET A 282 -11.52 14.94 -0.48
CA MET A 282 -10.98 14.27 -1.67
C MET A 282 -11.57 12.87 -1.91
N ILE A 283 -11.68 12.03 -0.86
CA ILE A 283 -12.28 10.69 -0.99
C ILE A 283 -13.74 10.79 -1.43
N ILE A 284 -14.51 11.68 -0.80
CA ILE A 284 -15.93 11.86 -1.13
C ILE A 284 -16.10 12.37 -2.56
N SER A 285 -15.33 13.39 -2.94
CA SER A 285 -15.35 13.94 -4.30
C SER A 285 -15.00 12.87 -5.34
N THR A 286 -14.06 11.99 -5.03
CA THR A 286 -13.71 10.85 -5.90
C THR A 286 -14.85 9.84 -5.99
N ILE A 287 -15.48 9.46 -4.87
CA ILE A 287 -16.64 8.55 -4.91
C ILE A 287 -17.79 9.16 -5.74
N GLU A 288 -18.02 10.46 -5.60
CA GLU A 288 -19.08 11.18 -6.31
C GLU A 288 -18.79 11.37 -7.81
N SER A 289 -17.53 11.31 -8.23
CA SER A 289 -17.13 11.35 -9.64
C SER A 289 -17.28 9.99 -10.33
N LEU A 290 -17.32 8.87 -9.59
CA LEU A 290 -17.46 7.50 -10.12
C LEU A 290 -18.92 7.11 -10.42
N LYS A 291 -19.74 8.03 -10.91
CA LYS A 291 -21.16 7.81 -11.26
C LYS A 291 -21.32 7.14 -12.63
N PRO A 292 -22.39 6.36 -12.84
CA PRO A 292 -22.71 5.80 -14.15
C PRO A 292 -23.10 6.90 -15.17
N PRO A 293 -22.91 6.66 -16.49
CA PRO A 293 -23.42 7.55 -17.54
C PRO A 293 -24.96 7.67 -17.50
N PRO A 294 -25.57 8.82 -17.86
CA PRO A 294 -24.97 10.07 -18.34
C PRO A 294 -24.54 11.05 -17.21
N GLY A 295 -24.67 10.65 -15.94
CA GLY A 295 -24.43 11.51 -14.77
C GLY A 295 -22.98 11.56 -14.28
N GLY A 296 -22.10 10.71 -14.81
CA GLY A 296 -20.65 10.72 -14.56
C GLY A 296 -19.89 11.66 -15.52
N PRO A 297 -18.68 12.11 -15.15
CA PRO A 297 -17.81 12.87 -16.05
C PRO A 297 -17.46 12.01 -17.28
N SER A 298 -17.58 12.61 -18.47
CA SER A 298 -17.35 11.95 -19.78
C SER A 298 -15.92 11.47 -20.04
N LEU A 299 -15.01 11.65 -19.08
CA LEU A 299 -13.56 11.47 -19.25
C LEU A 299 -13.09 10.05 -18.96
N LEU A 300 -13.82 9.25 -18.17
CA LEU A 300 -13.41 7.91 -17.76
C LEU A 300 -14.26 6.84 -18.46
N ARG A 301 -13.60 5.75 -18.87
CA ARG A 301 -14.32 4.56 -19.35
C ARG A 301 -15.19 4.00 -18.21
N PRO A 302 -16.48 3.72 -18.44
CA PRO A 302 -17.38 3.24 -17.40
C PRO A 302 -16.85 2.02 -16.64
N GLU A 303 -16.12 1.13 -17.32
CA GLU A 303 -15.55 -0.09 -16.72
C GLU A 303 -14.46 0.23 -15.69
N ILE A 304 -13.62 1.25 -15.96
CA ILE A 304 -12.60 1.72 -15.02
C ILE A 304 -13.30 2.30 -13.79
N SER A 305 -14.38 3.06 -13.98
CA SER A 305 -15.14 3.65 -12.88
C SER A 305 -15.79 2.60 -11.98
N VAL A 306 -16.38 1.54 -12.56
CA VAL A 306 -16.95 0.42 -11.79
C VAL A 306 -15.88 -0.30 -10.97
N VAL A 307 -14.72 -0.57 -11.57
CA VAL A 307 -13.63 -1.26 -10.87
C VAL A 307 -13.07 -0.40 -9.75
N ALA A 308 -12.80 0.89 -10.00
CA ALA A 308 -12.36 1.85 -8.99
C ALA A 308 -13.34 1.92 -7.81
N LEU A 309 -14.64 2.02 -8.11
CA LEU A 309 -15.69 2.06 -7.09
C LEU A 309 -15.74 0.74 -6.29
N SER A 310 -15.57 -0.40 -6.95
CA SER A 310 -15.54 -1.71 -6.30
C SER A 310 -14.33 -1.86 -5.37
N MET A 311 -13.16 -1.34 -5.76
CA MET A 311 -11.96 -1.33 -4.93
C MET A 311 -12.17 -0.46 -3.68
N LEU A 312 -12.76 0.73 -3.83
CA LEU A 312 -13.11 1.59 -2.70
C LEU A 312 -14.13 0.94 -1.77
N ALA A 313 -15.15 0.26 -2.32
CA ALA A 313 -16.14 -0.50 -1.55
C ALA A 313 -15.49 -1.60 -0.69
N ASN A 314 -14.61 -2.39 -1.30
CA ASN A 314 -13.86 -3.44 -0.60
C ASN A 314 -12.86 -2.91 0.42
N ALA A 315 -12.40 -1.66 0.27
CA ALA A 315 -11.53 -1.01 1.25
C ALA A 315 -12.29 -0.44 2.44
N PHE A 316 -13.41 0.24 2.19
CA PHE A 316 -14.11 1.03 3.21
C PHE A 316 -15.22 0.25 3.95
N CYS A 317 -15.58 -0.95 3.48
CA CYS A 317 -16.62 -1.77 4.11
C CYS A 317 -16.32 -2.23 5.54
N PHE A 318 -15.09 -2.09 6.04
CA PHE A 318 -14.74 -2.46 7.42
C PHE A 318 -14.73 -1.28 8.40
N CYS A 319 -15.07 -0.07 7.94
CA CYS A 319 -15.06 1.11 8.77
C CYS A 319 -16.49 1.64 8.96
N PRO A 320 -16.91 1.95 10.22
CA PRO A 320 -18.24 2.43 10.53
C PRO A 320 -18.38 3.92 10.13
N TRP A 321 -18.27 4.21 8.84
CA TRP A 321 -18.53 5.53 8.28
C TRP A 321 -20.01 5.63 7.92
N THR A 322 -20.90 5.61 8.91
CA THR A 322 -22.35 5.47 8.75
C THR A 322 -22.95 6.37 7.65
N GLY A 323 -22.50 7.63 7.53
CA GLY A 323 -22.94 8.53 6.45
C GLY A 323 -22.29 8.30 5.06
N LYS A 324 -21.03 7.85 5.00
CA LYS A 324 -20.24 7.76 3.75
C LYS A 324 -20.26 6.36 3.13
N THR A 325 -20.33 5.31 3.95
CA THR A 325 -20.57 3.93 3.49
C THR A 325 -21.92 3.85 2.80
N LEU A 326 -22.93 4.58 3.29
CA LEU A 326 -24.22 4.74 2.60
C LEU A 326 -24.07 5.40 1.22
N ARG A 327 -23.25 6.45 1.08
CA ARG A 327 -23.02 7.08 -0.24
C ARG A 327 -22.29 6.15 -1.20
N LEU A 328 -21.24 5.48 -0.74
CA LEU A 328 -20.49 4.50 -1.51
C LEU A 328 -21.41 3.38 -2.02
N PHE A 329 -22.28 2.91 -1.14
CA PHE A 329 -23.29 1.93 -1.47
C PHE A 329 -24.32 2.41 -2.49
N GLN A 330 -24.85 3.62 -2.29
CA GLN A 330 -25.77 4.25 -3.24
C GLN A 330 -25.12 4.37 -4.62
N GLN A 331 -23.83 4.73 -4.68
CA GLN A 331 -23.10 4.72 -5.94
C GLN A 331 -22.97 3.32 -6.52
N MET A 332 -22.61 2.30 -5.73
CA MET A 332 -22.56 0.93 -6.26
C MET A 332 -23.91 0.49 -6.82
N TYR A 333 -24.99 0.85 -6.16
CA TYR A 333 -26.35 0.52 -6.57
C TYR A 333 -26.77 1.21 -7.88
N THR A 334 -26.40 2.48 -8.09
CA THR A 334 -26.73 3.19 -9.34
C THR A 334 -26.06 2.57 -10.57
N TRP A 335 -24.98 1.79 -10.39
CA TRP A 335 -24.35 1.03 -11.46
C TRP A 335 -25.12 -0.24 -11.89
N ILE A 336 -26.00 -0.79 -11.05
CA ILE A 336 -26.73 -2.05 -11.35
C ILE A 336 -27.54 -1.94 -12.66
N PRO A 337 -28.37 -0.90 -12.89
CA PRO A 337 -29.09 -0.75 -14.14
C PRO A 337 -28.18 -0.67 -15.37
N TRP A 338 -27.05 0.04 -15.24
CA TRP A 338 -26.09 0.17 -16.35
C TRP A 338 -25.44 -1.17 -16.69
N ILE A 339 -25.05 -1.97 -15.69
CA ILE A 339 -24.48 -3.30 -15.90
C ILE A 339 -25.52 -4.22 -16.55
N ALA A 340 -26.77 -4.20 -16.06
CA ALA A 340 -27.85 -4.99 -16.65
C ALA A 340 -28.09 -4.62 -18.12
N GLU A 341 -28.09 -3.32 -18.44
CA GLU A 341 -28.22 -2.82 -19.82
C GLU A 341 -27.08 -3.28 -20.73
N GLN A 342 -25.84 -3.36 -20.23
CA GLN A 342 -24.72 -3.92 -21.02
C GLN A 342 -24.96 -5.40 -21.37
N VAL A 343 -25.52 -6.16 -20.44
CA VAL A 343 -25.85 -7.59 -20.65
C VAL A 343 -26.98 -7.73 -21.67
N GLU A 344 -28.05 -6.94 -21.55
CA GLU A 344 -29.19 -6.96 -22.47
C GLU A 344 -28.78 -6.60 -23.91
N LYS A 345 -27.80 -5.70 -24.07
CA LYS A 345 -27.26 -5.30 -25.37
C LYS A 345 -26.17 -6.24 -25.92
N GLU A 346 -25.89 -7.36 -25.22
CA GLU A 346 -24.81 -8.29 -25.54
C GLU A 346 -23.43 -7.62 -25.66
N ASN A 347 -23.24 -6.49 -24.97
CA ASN A 347 -21.96 -5.81 -24.94
C ASN A 347 -20.97 -6.58 -24.05
N PRO A 348 -19.68 -6.68 -24.44
CA PRO A 348 -18.69 -7.35 -23.63
C PRO A 348 -18.46 -6.60 -22.31
N ILE A 349 -18.65 -7.28 -21.18
CA ILE A 349 -18.27 -6.77 -19.86
C ILE A 349 -16.75 -6.86 -19.73
N MET A 350 -16.06 -5.73 -19.85
CA MET A 350 -14.58 -5.66 -19.87
C MET A 350 -13.94 -5.54 -18.47
N PHE A 351 -14.65 -5.92 -17.41
CA PHE A 351 -14.14 -5.93 -16.04
C PHE A 351 -14.55 -7.20 -15.28
N ASP A 352 -13.80 -7.52 -14.21
CA ASP A 352 -14.09 -8.68 -13.36
C ASP A 352 -15.26 -8.37 -12.42
N ILE A 353 -16.45 -8.90 -12.76
CA ILE A 353 -17.68 -8.71 -11.98
C ILE A 353 -17.57 -9.28 -10.55
N SER A 354 -16.63 -10.19 -10.28
CA SER A 354 -16.44 -10.74 -8.94
C SER A 354 -16.06 -9.69 -7.91
N ILE A 355 -15.25 -8.70 -8.30
CA ILE A 355 -14.78 -7.61 -7.43
C ILE A 355 -15.95 -6.69 -7.07
N TYR A 356 -16.84 -6.45 -8.04
CA TYR A 356 -18.05 -5.64 -7.85
C TYR A 356 -19.05 -6.32 -6.91
N LEU A 357 -19.34 -7.62 -7.13
CA LEU A 357 -20.20 -8.40 -6.25
C LEU A 357 -19.63 -8.48 -4.83
N GLU A 358 -18.32 -8.63 -4.68
CA GLU A 358 -17.66 -8.62 -3.38
C GLU A 358 -17.85 -7.29 -2.65
N GLY A 359 -17.72 -6.16 -3.38
CA GLY A 359 -17.98 -4.84 -2.82
C GLY A 359 -19.42 -4.66 -2.32
N ILE A 360 -20.43 -5.06 -3.13
CA ILE A 360 -21.84 -5.00 -2.72
C ILE A 360 -22.07 -5.87 -1.47
N HIS A 361 -21.57 -7.12 -1.51
CA HIS A 361 -21.75 -8.05 -0.41
C HIS A 361 -21.15 -7.52 0.88
N ASN A 362 -19.91 -7.02 0.83
CA ASN A 362 -19.22 -6.49 2.00
C ASN A 362 -19.94 -5.27 2.59
N VAL A 363 -20.49 -4.40 1.75
CA VAL A 363 -21.27 -3.25 2.24
C VAL A 363 -22.61 -3.69 2.84
N LEU A 364 -23.26 -4.72 2.29
CA LEU A 364 -24.48 -5.32 2.86
C LEU A 364 -24.27 -6.03 4.19
N LEU A 365 -23.04 -6.45 4.51
CA LEU A 365 -22.70 -7.03 5.81
C LEU A 365 -22.65 -5.98 6.93
N MET A 366 -22.68 -4.69 6.61
CA MET A 366 -22.62 -3.64 7.62
C MET A 366 -23.88 -3.57 8.50
N PRO A 367 -23.75 -3.27 9.80
CA PRO A 367 -24.87 -3.35 10.75
C PRO A 367 -25.99 -2.32 10.55
N ASP A 368 -25.90 -1.44 9.54
CA ASP A 368 -26.82 -0.33 9.39
C ASP A 368 -28.20 -0.79 8.86
N SER A 369 -29.23 -0.61 9.69
CA SER A 369 -30.60 -1.02 9.42
C SER A 369 -31.23 -0.25 8.26
N ASP A 370 -30.82 0.99 8.00
CA ASP A 370 -31.45 1.87 7.00
C ASP A 370 -31.11 1.49 5.55
N LEU A 371 -29.96 0.84 5.33
CA LEU A 371 -29.56 0.33 4.03
C LEU A 371 -30.59 -0.66 3.49
N ARG A 372 -31.07 -1.57 4.35
CA ARG A 372 -32.02 -2.64 4.00
C ARG A 372 -33.42 -2.13 3.64
N TYR A 373 -33.85 -0.99 4.20
CA TYR A 373 -35.18 -0.44 3.96
C TYR A 373 -35.25 0.41 2.67
N LYS A 374 -34.16 1.08 2.27
CA LYS A 374 -34.13 1.89 1.03
C LYS A 374 -34.20 1.06 -0.27
N PHE A 375 -33.98 -0.25 -0.21
CA PHE A 375 -34.07 -1.15 -1.37
C PHE A 375 -35.49 -1.49 -1.80
N LYS A 376 -36.47 -1.44 -0.89
CA LYS A 376 -37.80 -1.98 -1.17
C LYS A 376 -38.67 -1.09 -2.06
N SER A 377 -38.16 0.05 -2.57
CA SER A 377 -39.02 1.11 -3.12
C SER A 377 -38.95 1.39 -4.63
N LYS A 378 -38.29 0.56 -5.45
CA LYS A 378 -38.28 0.74 -6.92
C LYS A 378 -38.42 -0.58 -7.67
N GLY A 379 -39.60 -0.84 -8.23
CA GLY A 379 -39.93 -2.10 -8.93
C GLY A 379 -39.03 -2.43 -10.11
N ASN A 380 -38.54 -1.44 -10.87
CA ASN A 380 -37.67 -1.67 -12.04
C ASN A 380 -36.25 -2.09 -11.69
N ASP A 381 -35.80 -1.85 -10.46
CA ASP A 381 -34.43 -2.19 -10.06
C ASP A 381 -34.30 -3.70 -9.76
N LEU A 382 -35.41 -4.37 -9.43
CA LEU A 382 -35.41 -5.80 -9.08
C LEU A 382 -34.98 -6.68 -10.26
N ASP A 383 -35.47 -6.39 -11.45
CA ASP A 383 -35.13 -7.13 -12.67
C ASP A 383 -33.64 -6.93 -13.02
N ALA A 384 -33.14 -5.71 -12.92
CA ALA A 384 -31.72 -5.41 -13.13
C ALA A 384 -30.82 -6.11 -12.10
N ILE A 385 -31.22 -6.14 -10.82
CA ILE A 385 -30.51 -6.88 -9.77
C ILE A 385 -30.48 -8.37 -10.10
N GLN A 386 -31.61 -8.95 -10.53
CA GLN A 386 -31.68 -10.35 -10.93
C GLN A 386 -30.73 -10.68 -12.09
N VAL A 387 -30.69 -9.82 -13.11
CA VAL A 387 -29.78 -9.98 -14.26
C VAL A 387 -28.33 -10.01 -13.77
N VAL A 388 -27.92 -9.02 -12.98
CA VAL A 388 -26.54 -8.91 -12.47
C VAL A 388 -26.17 -10.11 -11.57
N LEU A 389 -27.06 -10.53 -10.67
CA LEU A 389 -26.78 -11.65 -9.77
C LEU A 389 -26.74 -12.99 -10.48
N LYS A 390 -27.42 -13.15 -11.63
CA LYS A 390 -27.39 -14.36 -12.47
C LYS A 390 -26.17 -14.43 -13.40
N LEU A 391 -25.38 -13.36 -13.55
CA LEU A 391 -24.19 -13.34 -14.41
C LEU A 391 -23.21 -14.51 -14.19
N PRO A 392 -22.92 -14.97 -12.95
CA PRO A 392 -22.06 -16.13 -12.73
C PRO A 392 -22.60 -17.46 -13.29
N TRP A 393 -23.89 -17.54 -13.63
CA TRP A 393 -24.49 -18.72 -14.26
C TRP A 393 -24.67 -18.54 -15.77
N THR A 394 -25.03 -17.34 -16.22
CA THR A 394 -25.34 -17.06 -17.63
C THR A 394 -24.11 -16.68 -18.45
N HIS A 395 -23.11 -16.06 -17.82
CA HIS A 395 -21.93 -15.49 -18.49
C HIS A 395 -20.63 -15.98 -17.83
N PHE A 396 -20.49 -17.29 -17.65
CA PHE A 396 -19.34 -17.92 -16.99
C PHE A 396 -17.99 -17.59 -17.66
N LEU A 397 -17.99 -17.19 -18.94
CA LEU A 397 -16.80 -16.76 -19.68
C LEU A 397 -16.23 -15.41 -19.24
N LEU A 398 -16.98 -14.62 -18.47
CA LEU A 398 -16.50 -13.35 -17.89
C LEU A 398 -15.49 -13.56 -16.76
N PHE A 399 -15.32 -14.80 -16.29
CA PHE A 399 -14.48 -15.13 -15.14
C PHE A 399 -13.18 -15.78 -15.62
N LYS A 400 -12.07 -15.05 -15.48
CA LYS A 400 -10.74 -15.52 -15.90
C LYS A 400 -10.21 -16.70 -15.07
N ARG A 401 -10.72 -16.91 -13.86
CA ARG A 401 -10.27 -17.96 -12.92
C ARG A 401 -11.44 -18.80 -12.42
N PRO A 402 -11.31 -20.14 -12.35
CA PRO A 402 -12.36 -21.00 -11.78
C PRO A 402 -12.76 -20.62 -10.35
N ASP A 403 -11.79 -20.21 -9.53
CA ASP A 403 -12.03 -19.79 -8.16
C ASP A 403 -12.85 -18.49 -8.07
N SER A 404 -12.69 -17.56 -9.03
CA SER A 404 -13.49 -16.33 -9.03
C SER A 404 -14.93 -16.60 -9.41
N LEU A 405 -15.18 -17.54 -10.32
CA LEU A 405 -16.53 -17.98 -10.68
C LEU A 405 -17.27 -18.59 -9.48
N LEU A 406 -16.63 -19.49 -8.73
CA LEU A 406 -17.23 -20.10 -7.55
C LEU A 406 -17.50 -19.05 -6.47
N LYS A 407 -16.53 -18.17 -6.20
CA LYS A 407 -16.68 -17.06 -5.26
C LYS A 407 -17.87 -16.17 -5.65
N SER A 408 -18.00 -15.82 -6.92
CA SER A 408 -19.09 -14.98 -7.41
C SER A 408 -20.46 -15.62 -7.30
N LYS A 409 -20.59 -16.93 -7.53
CA LYS A 409 -21.85 -17.64 -7.28
C LYS A 409 -22.26 -17.56 -5.80
N CYS A 410 -21.32 -17.79 -4.89
CA CYS A 410 -21.57 -17.66 -3.46
C CYS A 410 -21.95 -16.22 -3.06
N LEU A 411 -21.25 -15.23 -3.59
CA LEU A 411 -21.54 -13.82 -3.36
C LEU A 411 -22.94 -13.45 -3.86
N SER A 412 -23.33 -13.89 -5.06
CA SER A 412 -24.67 -13.63 -5.60
C SER A 412 -25.79 -14.16 -4.71
N VAL A 413 -25.66 -15.39 -4.21
CA VAL A 413 -26.64 -15.98 -3.27
C VAL A 413 -26.64 -15.22 -1.94
N GLY A 414 -25.46 -14.83 -1.44
CA GLY A 414 -25.33 -14.03 -0.22
C GLY A 414 -26.00 -12.66 -0.35
N ILE A 415 -25.88 -12.00 -1.50
CA ILE A 415 -26.54 -10.73 -1.78
C ILE A 415 -28.06 -10.92 -1.87
N TRP A 416 -28.52 -11.93 -2.62
CA TRP A 416 -29.95 -12.26 -2.77
C TRP A 416 -30.64 -12.43 -1.41
N THR A 417 -30.05 -13.26 -0.54
CA THR A 417 -30.58 -13.55 0.79
C THR A 417 -30.59 -12.32 1.70
N LYS A 418 -29.56 -11.46 1.63
CA LYS A 418 -29.46 -10.24 2.44
C LYS A 418 -30.42 -9.13 2.01
N LEU A 419 -30.70 -9.04 0.71
CA LEU A 419 -31.69 -8.11 0.17
C LEU A 419 -33.13 -8.54 0.49
N GLY A 420 -33.33 -9.79 0.91
CA GLY A 420 -34.65 -10.32 1.26
C GLY A 420 -35.60 -10.38 0.06
N LEU A 421 -35.05 -10.56 -1.15
CA LEU A 421 -35.82 -10.76 -2.37
C LEU A 421 -36.51 -12.11 -2.27
N ARG A 422 -37.85 -12.12 -2.32
CA ARG A 422 -38.64 -13.37 -2.40
C ARG A 422 -38.82 -13.73 -3.86
N ASP A 423 -38.74 -15.03 -4.14
CA ASP A 423 -39.03 -15.62 -5.46
C ASP A 423 -40.46 -15.33 -5.92
#